data_AF-A0A4Y7X925-F1
#
_entry.id   AF-A0A4Y7X925-F1
#
_cell.length_a   1.000
_cell.length_b   1.000
_cell.length_c   1.000
_cell.angle_alpha   90.00
_cell.angle_beta   90.00
_cell.angle_gamma   90.00
#
_symmetry.space_group_name_H-M   'P 1'
#
loop_
_entity.id
_entity.type
_entity.pdbx_description
1 polymer ?
#
loop_
_entity_poly.entity_id
_entity_poly.type
_entity_poly.pdbx_seq_one_letter_code
_entity_poly.pdbx_strand_id
1 'polypeptide(L)'
;MNWQSSSLRSQNNRESFLFCAIGLEALLTTGRESITKSLAENTAFLIADKDIESRKFIYSQIVRLYSHRSGIAHGGNINIEIKDLNQIRYYLSVCIITIIIKIQKDELNTVKDLIDFFEDQKFS
;
A
#
# COMPACT_ATOMS: atom_id res chain seq x y z
N MET A 1 -6.36 -9.41 -6.99
CA MET A 1 -6.68 -10.31 -5.86
C MET A 1 -5.73 -11.50 -5.73
N ASN A 2 -5.19 -12.09 -6.82
CA ASN A 2 -4.31 -13.27 -6.72
C ASN A 2 -3.12 -13.10 -5.76
N TRP A 3 -2.51 -11.92 -5.72
CA TRP A 3 -1.42 -11.57 -4.79
C TRP A 3 -1.81 -11.73 -3.31
N GLN A 4 -3.02 -11.35 -2.90
CA GLN A 4 -3.45 -11.47 -1.50
C GLN A 4 -3.56 -12.94 -1.10
N SER A 5 -4.15 -13.73 -2.00
CA SER A 5 -4.29 -15.17 -1.80
C SER A 5 -2.93 -15.88 -1.77
N SER A 6 -1.97 -15.44 -2.57
CA SER A 6 -0.61 -15.99 -2.56
C SER A 6 0.18 -15.61 -1.31
N SER A 7 0.02 -14.39 -0.81
CA SER A 7 0.61 -13.98 0.48
C SER A 7 0.10 -14.81 1.65
N LEU A 8 -1.18 -15.20 1.65
CA LEU A 8 -1.76 -16.02 2.73
C LEU A 8 -1.34 -17.49 2.65
N ARG A 9 -1.07 -18.02 1.45
CA ARG A 9 -0.66 -19.41 1.24
C ARG A 9 0.84 -19.65 1.39
N SER A 10 1.67 -18.63 1.17
CA SER A 10 3.11 -18.79 1.28
C SER A 10 3.54 -19.04 2.73
N GLN A 11 4.39 -20.04 2.92
CA GLN A 11 5.02 -20.34 4.22
C GLN A 11 6.28 -19.49 4.46
N ASN A 12 6.68 -18.69 3.46
CA ASN A 12 7.86 -17.84 3.53
C ASN A 12 7.45 -16.38 3.75
N ASN A 13 7.91 -15.79 4.85
CA ASN A 13 7.60 -14.40 5.20
C ASN A 13 8.07 -13.41 4.13
N ARG A 14 9.24 -13.63 3.53
CA ARG A 14 9.80 -12.78 2.48
C ARG A 14 8.92 -12.79 1.23
N GLU A 15 8.50 -13.97 0.80
CA GLU A 15 7.63 -14.12 -0.37
C GLU A 15 6.25 -13.54 -0.10
N SER A 16 5.67 -13.82 1.08
CA SER A 16 4.39 -13.24 1.51
C SER A 16 4.42 -11.71 1.52
N PHE A 17 5.53 -11.13 1.99
CA PHE A 17 5.75 -9.68 2.01
C PHE A 17 5.80 -9.10 0.59
N LEU A 18 6.52 -9.75 -0.33
CA LEU A 18 6.60 -9.32 -1.72
C LEU A 18 5.23 -9.36 -2.41
N PHE A 19 4.43 -10.40 -2.19
CA PHE A 19 3.08 -10.44 -2.72
C PHE A 19 2.21 -9.29 -2.20
N CYS A 20 2.35 -8.92 -0.93
CA CYS A 20 1.65 -7.76 -0.39
C CYS A 20 2.12 -6.45 -1.04
N ALA A 21 3.44 -6.27 -1.22
CA ALA A 21 3.99 -5.10 -1.88
C ALA A 21 3.47 -4.97 -3.33
N ILE A 22 3.48 -6.06 -4.10
CA ILE A 22 2.91 -6.09 -5.46
C ILE A 22 1.42 -5.70 -5.46
N GLY A 23 0.66 -6.15 -4.47
CA GLY A 23 -0.74 -5.77 -4.32
C GLY A 23 -0.93 -4.27 -4.09
N LEU A 24 -0.13 -3.67 -3.21
CA LEU A 24 -0.14 -2.22 -2.98
C LEU A 24 0.30 -1.45 -4.24
N GLU A 25 1.36 -1.89 -4.91
CA GLU A 25 1.86 -1.28 -6.15
C GLU A 25 0.76 -1.27 -7.23
N ALA A 26 0.08 -2.42 -7.42
CA ALA A 26 -0.99 -2.55 -8.41
C ALA A 26 -2.24 -1.69 -8.11
N LEU A 27 -2.51 -1.39 -6.83
CA LEU A 27 -3.67 -0.60 -6.42
C LEU A 27 -3.38 0.90 -6.41
N LEU A 28 -2.18 1.30 -5.98
CA LEU A 28 -1.90 2.66 -5.54
C LEU A 28 -0.87 3.38 -6.41
N THR A 29 -0.37 2.77 -7.48
CA THR A 29 0.62 3.41 -8.36
C THR A 29 0.18 3.40 -9.82
N THR A 30 0.54 4.47 -10.54
CA THR A 30 0.25 4.65 -11.97
C THR A 30 1.51 4.58 -12.84
N GLY A 31 2.66 4.23 -12.24
CA GLY A 31 3.94 4.02 -12.92
C GLY A 31 4.71 5.28 -13.36
N ARG A 32 4.24 6.49 -13.04
CA ARG A 32 4.85 7.75 -13.50
C ARG A 32 5.85 8.39 -12.53
N GLU A 33 5.87 8.00 -11.27
CA GLU A 33 6.66 8.64 -10.20
C GLU A 33 7.50 7.61 -9.41
N SER A 34 8.32 8.08 -8.46
CA SER A 34 9.07 7.17 -7.57
C SER A 34 8.10 6.29 -6.78
N ILE A 35 8.13 4.97 -7.03
CA ILE A 35 7.19 3.98 -6.50
C ILE A 35 6.98 4.16 -4.99
N THR A 36 8.05 4.32 -4.22
CA THR A 36 7.96 4.46 -2.76
C THR A 36 7.20 5.71 -2.32
N LYS A 37 7.48 6.87 -2.93
CA LYS A 37 6.83 8.13 -2.54
C LYS A 37 5.34 8.08 -2.84
N SER A 38 4.97 7.80 -4.09
CA SER A 38 3.57 7.79 -4.51
C SER A 38 2.79 6.74 -3.74
N LEU A 39 3.39 5.58 -3.46
CA LEU A 39 2.73 4.54 -2.67
C LEU A 39 2.55 4.95 -1.20
N ALA A 40 3.52 5.62 -0.60
CA ALA A 40 3.41 6.15 0.76
C ALA A 40 2.35 7.25 0.86
N GLU A 41 2.33 8.20 -0.07
CA GLU A 41 1.33 9.26 -0.15
C GLU A 41 -0.07 8.69 -0.36
N ASN A 42 -0.26 7.87 -1.40
CA ASN A 42 -1.56 7.32 -1.76
C ASN A 42 -2.11 6.37 -0.68
N THR A 43 -1.24 5.61 0.00
CA THR A 43 -1.68 4.82 1.16
C THR A 43 -2.17 5.73 2.27
N ALA A 44 -1.40 6.75 2.64
CA ALA A 44 -1.77 7.69 3.70
C ALA A 44 -3.06 8.45 3.36
N PHE A 45 -3.22 8.94 2.14
CA PHE A 45 -4.45 9.61 1.69
C PHE A 45 -5.68 8.70 1.73
N LEU A 46 -5.50 7.40 1.49
CA LEU A 46 -6.61 6.47 1.45
C LEU A 46 -7.07 6.03 2.85
N ILE A 47 -6.14 5.79 3.78
CA ILE A 47 -6.45 5.06 5.03
C ILE A 47 -6.16 5.82 6.32
N ALA A 48 -5.40 6.92 6.27
CA ALA A 48 -5.14 7.68 7.49
C ALA A 48 -6.39 8.41 7.96
N ASP A 49 -6.40 8.77 9.25
CA ASP A 49 -7.39 9.68 9.79
C ASP A 49 -7.26 11.08 9.17
N LYS A 50 -8.25 11.94 9.42
CA LYS A 50 -8.30 13.28 8.82
C LYS A 50 -7.20 14.22 9.30
N ASP A 51 -6.45 13.86 10.34
CA ASP A 51 -5.37 14.68 10.88
C ASP A 51 -4.02 14.41 10.18
N ILE A 52 -3.19 15.45 10.18
CA ILE A 52 -1.88 15.42 9.52
C ILE A 52 -0.90 14.44 10.17
N GLU A 53 -1.02 14.18 11.47
CA GLU A 53 -0.09 13.30 12.19
C GLU A 53 -0.36 11.83 11.85
N SER A 54 -1.63 11.43 11.72
CA SER A 54 -2.02 10.12 11.20
C SER A 54 -1.50 9.91 9.77
N ARG A 55 -1.64 10.92 8.89
CA ARG A 55 -1.08 10.87 7.52
C ARG A 55 0.44 10.69 7.52
N LYS A 56 1.18 11.49 8.31
CA LYS A 56 2.64 11.37 8.45
C LYS A 56 3.06 10.00 8.99
N PHE A 57 2.32 9.48 9.97
CA PHE A 57 2.60 8.18 10.57
C PHE A 57 2.48 7.08 9.51
N ILE A 58 1.35 6.98 8.81
CA ILE A 58 1.14 5.96 7.76
C ILE A 58 2.18 6.11 6.64
N TYR A 59 2.46 7.33 6.20
CA TYR A 59 3.50 7.61 5.22
C TYR A 59 4.86 7.03 5.66
N SER A 60 5.29 7.33 6.88
CA SER A 60 6.58 6.87 7.43
C SER A 60 6.66 5.34 7.51
N GLN A 61 5.55 4.68 7.86
CA GLN A 61 5.50 3.22 7.94
C GLN A 61 5.61 2.58 6.55
N ILE A 62 4.94 3.14 5.54
CA ILE A 62 5.06 2.63 4.18
C ILE A 62 6.48 2.83 3.63
N VAL A 63 7.09 4.00 3.85
CA VAL A 63 8.49 4.24 3.45
C VAL A 63 9.42 3.21 4.10
N ARG A 64 9.24 2.92 5.40
CA ARG A 64 10.01 1.90 6.12
C ARG A 64 9.81 0.51 5.50
N LEU A 65 8.57 0.09 5.28
CA LEU A 65 8.28 -1.22 4.67
C LEU A 65 8.85 -1.32 3.25
N TYR A 66 8.77 -0.26 2.45
CA TYR A 66 9.29 -0.25 1.09
C TYR A 66 10.82 -0.21 1.03
N SER A 67 11.50 0.24 2.09
CA SER A 67 12.95 0.04 2.22
C SER A 67 13.31 -1.45 2.26
N HIS A 68 12.52 -2.29 2.96
CA HIS A 68 12.71 -3.74 2.96
C HIS A 68 12.43 -4.36 1.60
N ARG A 69 11.34 -3.96 0.92
CA ARG A 69 11.04 -4.40 -0.45
C ARG A 69 12.18 -4.07 -1.41
N SER A 70 12.68 -2.84 -1.35
CA SER A 70 13.79 -2.39 -2.19
C SER A 70 15.04 -3.23 -1.95
N GLY A 71 15.42 -3.45 -0.69
CA GLY A 71 16.58 -4.27 -0.38
C GLY A 71 16.43 -5.74 -0.82
N ILE A 72 15.22 -6.31 -0.72
CA ILE A 72 14.93 -7.65 -1.26
C ILE A 72 15.15 -7.69 -2.78
N ALA A 73 14.67 -6.68 -3.51
CA ALA A 73 14.75 -6.62 -4.97
C ALA A 73 16.19 -6.48 -5.48
N HIS A 74 17.06 -5.80 -4.72
CA HIS A 74 18.49 -5.69 -5.02
C HIS A 74 19.32 -6.89 -4.53
N GLY A 75 18.67 -8.03 -4.22
CA GLY A 75 19.35 -9.25 -3.79
C GLY A 75 19.80 -9.26 -2.33
N GLY A 76 19.40 -8.26 -1.54
CA GLY A 76 19.69 -8.21 -0.11
C GLY A 76 19.08 -9.40 0.65
N ASN A 77 19.83 -9.91 1.63
CA ASN A 77 19.35 -10.95 2.55
C ASN A 77 18.65 -10.32 3.77
N ILE A 78 17.58 -9.56 3.51
CA ILE A 78 16.79 -8.94 4.57
C ILE A 78 15.84 -9.99 5.14
N ASN A 79 15.94 -10.22 6.45
CA ASN A 79 14.97 -11.02 7.18
C ASN A 79 13.70 -10.18 7.41
N ILE A 80 12.55 -10.66 6.97
CA ILE A 80 11.26 -9.99 7.21
C ILE A 80 10.69 -10.49 8.54
N GLU A 81 10.63 -9.59 9.50
CA GLU A 81 9.99 -9.85 10.78
C GLU A 81 8.47 -10.03 10.60
N ILE A 82 7.88 -10.86 11.47
CA ILE A 82 6.43 -11.10 11.47
C ILE A 82 5.65 -9.79 11.67
N LYS A 83 6.18 -8.85 12.47
CA LYS A 83 5.56 -7.54 12.68
C LYS A 83 5.42 -6.75 11.36
N ASP A 84 6.45 -6.78 10.51
CA ASP A 84 6.48 -6.04 9.24
C ASP A 84 5.59 -6.71 8.20
N LEU A 85 5.56 -8.04 8.18
CA LEU A 85 4.63 -8.81 7.36
C LEU A 85 3.17 -8.53 7.75
N ASN A 86 2.86 -8.53 9.04
CA ASN A 86 1.51 -8.24 9.51
C ASN A 86 1.12 -6.79 9.21
N GLN A 87 2.05 -5.84 9.33
CA GLN A 87 1.81 -4.44 9.02
C GLN A 87 1.48 -4.23 7.54
N ILE A 88 2.27 -4.79 6.62
CA ILE A 88 1.99 -4.64 5.18
C ILE A 88 0.70 -5.36 4.77
N ARG A 89 0.39 -6.52 5.37
CA ARG A 89 -0.89 -7.23 5.17
C ARG A 89 -2.08 -6.39 5.64
N TYR A 90 -1.95 -5.75 6.79
CA TYR A 90 -2.96 -4.85 7.33
C TYR A 90 -3.22 -3.69 6.37
N TYR A 91 -2.18 -2.96 5.97
CA TYR A 91 -2.33 -1.82 5.06
C TYR A 91 -2.97 -2.21 3.72
N LEU A 92 -2.52 -3.32 3.13
CA LEU A 92 -3.12 -3.82 1.90
C LEU A 92 -4.61 -4.15 2.08
N SER A 93 -4.96 -4.82 3.17
CA SER A 93 -6.34 -5.20 3.45
C SER A 93 -7.23 -3.98 3.66
N VAL A 94 -6.77 -2.99 4.44
CA VAL A 94 -7.51 -1.75 4.67
C VAL A 94 -7.66 -0.95 3.38
N CYS A 95 -6.62 -0.86 2.53
CA CYS A 95 -6.74 -0.18 1.23
C CYS A 95 -7.82 -0.82 0.36
N ILE A 96 -7.85 -2.16 0.26
CA ILE A 96 -8.88 -2.88 -0.50
C ILE A 96 -10.27 -2.58 0.06
N ILE A 97 -10.44 -2.70 1.38
CA ILE A 97 -11.72 -2.46 2.06
C ILE A 97 -12.19 -1.03 1.82
N THR A 98 -11.31 -0.03 1.98
CA THR A 98 -11.65 1.37 1.76
C THR A 98 -12.06 1.63 0.32
N ILE A 99 -11.34 1.09 -0.67
CA ILE A 99 -11.71 1.23 -2.08
C ILE A 99 -13.09 0.60 -2.34
N ILE A 100 -13.36 -0.60 -1.81
CA ILE A 100 -14.67 -1.25 -1.94
C ILE A 100 -15.78 -0.40 -1.32
N ILE A 101 -15.58 0.15 -0.12
CA ILE A 101 -16.56 1.02 0.55
C ILE A 101 -16.84 2.27 -0.30
N LYS A 102 -15.80 2.89 -0.88
CA LYS A 102 -15.96 4.06 -1.75
C LYS A 102 -16.73 3.73 -3.02
N ILE A 103 -16.48 2.57 -3.63
CA ILE A 103 -17.27 2.07 -4.78
C ILE A 103 -18.73 1.86 -4.37
N GLN A 104 -19.00 1.24 -3.23
CA GLN A 104 -20.36 1.01 -2.74
C GLN A 104 -21.13 2.29 -2.44
N LYS A 105 -20.41 3.38 -2.12
CA LYS A 105 -20.98 4.71 -1.89
C LYS A 105 -21.07 5.56 -3.17
N ASP A 106 -20.75 4.99 -4.33
CA ASP A 106 -20.72 5.71 -5.61
C ASP A 106 -19.70 6.87 -5.63
N GLU A 107 -18.70 6.84 -4.75
CA GLU A 107 -17.61 7.84 -4.69
C GLU A 107 -16.48 7.52 -5.69
N LEU A 108 -16.36 6.26 -6.11
CA LEU A 108 -15.36 5.79 -7.07
C LEU A 108 -16.02 4.79 -8.04
N ASN A 109 -16.09 5.13 -9.32
CA ASN A 109 -16.68 4.28 -10.35
C ASN A 109 -15.67 3.83 -11.40
N THR A 110 -14.60 4.60 -11.57
CA THR A 110 -13.55 4.36 -12.54
C THR A 110 -12.16 4.44 -11.90
N VAL A 111 -11.17 3.88 -12.59
CA VAL A 111 -9.76 4.06 -12.20
C VAL A 111 -9.38 5.54 -12.22
N LYS A 112 -9.98 6.34 -13.11
CA LYS A 112 -9.74 7.77 -13.17
C LYS A 112 -10.20 8.46 -11.89
N ASP A 113 -11.37 8.11 -11.35
CA ASP A 113 -11.88 8.69 -10.10
C ASP A 113 -10.93 8.44 -8.93
N LEU A 114 -10.28 7.27 -8.90
CA LEU A 114 -9.29 6.94 -7.87
C LEU A 114 -8.01 7.80 -8.02
N ILE A 115 -7.58 8.03 -9.26
CA ILE A 115 -6.44 8.91 -9.54
C ILE A 115 -6.77 10.35 -9.16
N ASP A 116 -7.93 10.84 -9.59
CA ASP A 116 -8.41 12.20 -9.30
C ASP A 116 -8.56 12.39 -7.78
N PHE A 117 -9.07 11.39 -7.05
CA PHE A 117 -9.10 11.39 -5.57
C PHE A 117 -7.72 11.60 -4.95
N PHE A 118 -6.68 10.89 -5.43
CA PHE A 118 -5.33 11.07 -4.90
C PHE A 118 -4.75 12.44 -5.22
N GLU A 119 -5.02 12.99 -6.40
CA GLU A 119 -4.59 14.35 -6.75
C GLU A 119 -5.28 15.40 -5.88
N ASP A 120 -6.58 15.29 -5.63
CA ASP A 120 -7.32 16.21 -4.76
C ASP A 120 -6.78 16.21 -3.32
N GLN A 121 -6.39 15.03 -2.81
CA GLN A 121 -5.82 14.90 -1.46
C GLN A 121 -4.45 15.60 -1.31
N LYS A 122 -3.70 15.83 -2.40
CA LYS A 122 -2.42 16.56 -2.35
C LYS A 122 -2.59 18.03 -1.96
N PHE A 123 -3.78 18.59 -2.18
CA PHE A 123 -4.10 19.99 -1.94
C PHE A 123 -5.04 20.19 -0.74
N SER A 124 -5.36 19.12 0.00
CA SER A 124 -6.21 19.11 1.20
C SER A 124 -5.40 19.08 2.49
#